data_AF-A0A5B0QPP8-F1
#
_entry.id   AF-A0A5B0QPP8-F1
#
_cell.length_a   1.000
_cell.length_b   1.000
_cell.length_c   1.000
_cell.angle_alpha   90.00
_cell.angle_beta   90.00
_cell.angle_gamma   90.00
#
_symmetry.space_group_name_H-M   'P 1'
#
loop_
_entity.id
_entity.type
_entity.pdbx_description
1 polymer ?
#
loop_
_entity_poly.entity_id
_entity_poly.type
_entity_poly.pdbx_seq_one_letter_code
_entity_poly.pdbx_strand_id
1 'polypeptide(L)'
;MSFFKPLGKKNREEGTENLFKKLNWSHPLLQHGQDFFSPSKAFELGITATITAMAYDPLQSLLAVGTADGHFHLWGSSGVSSSWQNRPAHSIKFLTFKSGSPLICAIDVKNYLTVYNLSKIQDGWPLREFTHSLL
;
A
#
# COMPACT_ATOMS: atom_id res chain seq x y z
N MET A 1 18.60 60.04 -37.55
CA MET A 1 19.09 58.65 -37.73
C MET A 1 18.60 57.80 -36.56
N SER A 2 17.88 56.71 -36.88
CA SER A 2 17.69 55.45 -36.13
C SER A 2 17.24 55.47 -34.66
N PHE A 3 15.98 55.05 -34.50
CA PHE A 3 15.27 54.58 -33.32
C PHE A 3 15.87 53.27 -32.77
N PHE A 4 16.11 53.18 -31.47
CA PHE A 4 16.14 51.89 -30.75
C PHE A 4 14.78 51.72 -30.05
N LYS A 5 13.99 50.74 -30.50
CA LYS A 5 12.81 50.25 -29.76
C LYS A 5 13.25 49.09 -28.87
N PRO A 6 13.06 49.13 -27.54
CA PRO A 6 13.20 47.94 -26.72
C PRO A 6 12.03 46.98 -27.01
N LEU A 7 12.39 45.73 -27.26
CA LEU A 7 11.48 44.62 -27.59
C LEU A 7 10.54 44.36 -26.41
N GLY A 8 9.24 44.41 -26.68
CA GLY A 8 8.17 44.29 -25.67
C GLY A 8 8.24 42.98 -24.89
N LYS A 9 8.36 43.08 -23.57
CA LYS A 9 8.06 42.00 -22.63
C LYS A 9 6.55 41.80 -22.58
N LYS A 10 5.96 41.06 -23.53
CA LYS A 10 4.54 40.69 -23.47
C LYS A 10 4.22 39.24 -23.85
N ASN A 11 5.22 38.40 -24.11
CA ASN A 11 4.97 37.01 -24.57
C ASN A 11 5.52 35.92 -23.62
N ARG A 12 6.08 36.28 -22.45
CA ARG A 12 6.72 35.30 -21.56
C ARG A 12 5.82 34.79 -20.42
N GLU A 13 4.74 35.51 -20.11
CA GLU A 13 3.78 35.15 -19.05
C GLU A 13 2.59 34.34 -19.60
N GLU A 14 2.15 34.61 -20.83
CA GLU A 14 1.08 33.83 -21.50
C GLU A 14 1.49 32.37 -21.78
N GLY A 15 2.78 32.11 -22.03
CA GLY A 15 3.30 30.76 -22.23
C GLY A 15 3.26 29.91 -20.97
N THR A 16 3.53 30.52 -19.80
CA THR A 16 3.51 29.82 -18.51
C THR A 16 2.09 29.53 -18.04
N GLU A 17 1.16 30.47 -18.22
CA GLU A 17 -0.25 30.23 -17.85
C GLU A 17 -0.89 29.12 -18.70
N ASN A 18 -0.54 29.04 -19.98
CA ASN A 18 -0.99 27.95 -20.84
C ASN A 18 -0.38 26.58 -20.47
N LEU A 19 0.85 26.55 -19.93
CA LEU A 19 1.46 25.32 -19.42
C LEU A 19 0.78 24.83 -18.15
N PHE A 20 0.43 25.72 -17.21
CA PHE A 20 -0.29 25.34 -15.98
C PHE A 20 -1.72 24.87 -16.26
N LYS A 21 -2.41 25.45 -17.25
CA LYS A 21 -3.71 24.93 -17.74
C LYS A 21 -3.58 23.53 -18.36
N LYS A 22 -2.46 23.26 -19.06
CA LYS A 22 -2.19 21.97 -19.70
C LYS A 22 -1.75 20.88 -18.71
N LEU A 23 -1.20 21.28 -17.56
CA LEU A 23 -0.82 20.41 -16.45
C LEU A 23 -1.94 20.24 -15.43
N ASN A 24 -3.21 20.36 -15.83
CA ASN A 24 -4.29 20.14 -14.89
C ASN A 24 -4.50 18.62 -14.68
N TRP A 25 -3.75 18.04 -13.76
CA TRP A 25 -3.80 16.62 -13.34
C TRP A 25 -5.19 16.17 -12.84
N SER A 26 -6.13 17.10 -12.66
CA SER A 26 -7.53 16.80 -12.31
C SER A 26 -8.39 16.42 -13.52
N HIS A 27 -8.03 16.80 -14.74
CA HIS A 27 -8.83 16.49 -15.94
C HIS A 27 -8.99 14.99 -16.21
N PRO A 28 -7.96 14.13 -16.03
CA PRO A 28 -8.12 12.68 -16.17
C PRO A 28 -9.06 12.07 -15.13
N LEU A 29 -9.14 12.66 -13.93
CA LEU A 29 -10.01 12.19 -12.83
C LEU A 29 -11.49 12.53 -13.06
N LEU A 30 -11.78 13.61 -13.79
CA LEU A 30 -13.15 14.08 -14.03
C LEU A 30 -13.78 13.53 -15.32
N GLN A 31 -12.98 12.94 -16.22
CA GLN A 31 -13.45 12.51 -17.53
C GLN A 31 -13.91 11.05 -17.58
N HIS A 32 -13.55 10.24 -16.58
CA HIS A 32 -14.08 8.89 -16.43
C HIS A 32 -15.27 8.93 -15.47
N GLY A 33 -16.47 8.70 -16.00
CA GLY A 33 -17.69 8.59 -15.21
C GLY A 33 -17.52 7.59 -14.08
N GLN A 34 -17.55 8.11 -12.85
CA GLN A 34 -18.22 7.58 -11.66
C GLN A 34 -18.18 6.05 -11.50
N ASP A 35 -17.04 5.51 -11.06
CA ASP A 35 -17.02 4.29 -10.22
C ASP A 35 -15.64 3.97 -9.60
N PHE A 36 -14.85 4.99 -9.21
CA PHE A 36 -13.53 4.75 -8.61
C PHE A 36 -13.58 4.13 -7.21
N PHE A 37 -14.66 4.39 -6.47
CA PHE A 37 -14.92 3.79 -5.16
C PHE A 37 -16.44 3.70 -4.97
N SER A 38 -16.95 2.48 -4.84
CA SER A 38 -18.37 2.24 -4.59
C SER A 38 -18.48 1.36 -3.35
N PRO A 39 -18.88 1.92 -2.18
CA PRO A 39 -19.10 1.13 -0.96
C PRO A 39 -20.10 -0.02 -1.17
N SER A 40 -21.02 0.14 -2.13
CA SER A 40 -21.99 -0.88 -2.51
C SER A 40 -21.36 -2.11 -3.18
N LYS A 41 -20.11 -1.99 -3.67
CA LYS A 41 -19.29 -3.10 -4.19
C LYS A 41 -18.36 -3.63 -3.09
N ALA A 42 -18.87 -3.79 -1.87
CA ALA A 42 -18.15 -4.49 -0.81
C ALA A 42 -18.16 -6.01 -1.07
N PHE A 43 -17.13 -6.70 -0.59
CA PHE A 43 -17.03 -8.16 -0.62
C PHE A 43 -16.64 -8.67 0.76
N GLU A 44 -17.04 -9.90 1.06
CA GLU A 44 -16.72 -10.55 2.31
C GLU A 44 -15.48 -11.43 2.14
N LEU A 45 -14.54 -11.34 3.08
CA LEU A 45 -13.25 -12.04 3.05
C LEU A 45 -13.18 -13.23 4.00
N GLY A 46 -14.26 -13.53 4.73
CA GLY A 46 -14.33 -14.65 5.67
C GLY A 46 -13.39 -14.53 6.88
N ILE A 47 -13.00 -13.31 7.25
CA ILE A 47 -12.16 -13.07 8.43
C ILE A 47 -13.03 -13.19 9.68
N THR A 48 -12.70 -14.15 10.55
CA THR A 48 -13.51 -14.47 11.74
C THR A 48 -13.18 -13.64 12.97
N ALA A 49 -11.97 -13.09 13.04
CA ALA A 49 -11.49 -12.31 14.18
C ALA A 49 -11.42 -10.81 13.86
N THR A 50 -11.40 -9.99 14.92
CA THR A 50 -11.26 -8.53 14.78
C THR A 50 -9.97 -8.19 14.04
N ILE A 51 -10.07 -7.42 12.97
CA ILE A 51 -8.93 -6.86 12.24
C ILE A 51 -8.28 -5.77 13.12
N THR A 52 -6.98 -5.89 13.36
CA THR A 52 -6.23 -4.96 14.23
C THR A 52 -5.12 -4.21 13.50
N ALA A 53 -4.61 -4.75 12.39
CA ALA A 53 -3.59 -4.10 11.57
C ALA A 53 -3.78 -4.44 10.09
N MET A 54 -3.39 -3.54 9.19
CA MET A 54 -3.39 -3.77 7.74
C MET A 54 -2.18 -3.10 7.10
N ALA A 55 -1.68 -3.69 6.02
CA ALA A 55 -0.59 -3.14 5.22
C ALA A 55 -0.85 -3.42 3.74
N TYR A 56 -0.43 -2.50 2.87
CA TYR A 56 -0.51 -2.67 1.42
C TYR A 56 0.85 -2.40 0.78
N ASP A 57 1.34 -3.31 -0.06
CA ASP A 57 2.50 -3.09 -0.92
C ASP A 57 2.03 -2.81 -2.36
N PRO A 58 2.13 -1.57 -2.85
CA PRO A 58 1.73 -1.23 -4.21
C PRO A 58 2.63 -1.85 -5.29
N LEU A 59 3.89 -2.17 -4.98
CA LEU A 59 4.81 -2.77 -5.96
C LEU A 59 4.44 -4.22 -6.25
N GLN A 60 4.05 -4.97 -5.22
CA GLN A 60 3.64 -6.36 -5.32
C GLN A 60 2.12 -6.53 -5.46
N SER A 61 1.36 -5.44 -5.34
CA SER A 61 -0.11 -5.44 -5.29
C SER A 61 -0.64 -6.40 -4.23
N LEU A 62 -0.03 -6.39 -3.04
CA LEU A 62 -0.36 -7.27 -1.92
C LEU A 62 -1.03 -6.50 -0.79
N LEU A 63 -2.16 -7.01 -0.32
CA LEU A 63 -2.86 -6.56 0.88
C LEU A 63 -2.66 -7.61 1.98
N ALA A 64 -2.05 -7.21 3.09
CA ALA A 64 -1.96 -8.04 4.29
C ALA A 64 -2.82 -7.45 5.41
N VAL A 65 -3.47 -8.34 6.16
CA VAL A 65 -4.32 -8.02 7.30
C VAL A 65 -3.91 -8.90 8.47
N GLY A 66 -3.75 -8.30 9.64
CA GLY A 66 -3.48 -8.95 10.91
C GLY A 66 -4.68 -8.83 11.86
N THR A 67 -4.92 -9.86 12.65
CA THR A 67 -6.09 -9.94 13.54
C THR A 67 -5.71 -10.01 15.02
N ALA A 68 -6.73 -9.87 15.88
CA ALA A 68 -6.60 -9.94 17.33
C ALA A 68 -6.20 -11.32 17.89
N ASP A 69 -6.41 -12.39 17.14
CA ASP A 69 -6.01 -13.76 17.48
C ASP A 69 -4.70 -14.18 16.78
N GLY A 70 -3.97 -13.22 16.18
CA GLY A 70 -2.67 -13.44 15.60
C GLY A 70 -2.68 -14.09 14.22
N HIS A 71 -3.84 -14.14 13.54
CA HIS A 71 -3.91 -14.56 12.15
C HIS A 71 -3.43 -13.45 11.21
N PHE A 72 -2.78 -13.88 10.14
CA PHE A 72 -2.47 -13.11 8.95
C PHE A 72 -3.36 -13.59 7.82
N HIS A 73 -3.89 -12.65 7.05
CA HIS A 73 -4.52 -12.89 5.78
C HIS A 73 -3.86 -12.02 4.73
N LEU A 74 -3.49 -12.63 3.61
CA LEU A 74 -2.78 -12.00 2.50
C LEU A 74 -3.57 -12.22 1.23
N TRP A 75 -3.84 -11.14 0.50
CA TRP A 75 -4.45 -11.17 -0.82
C TRP A 75 -3.58 -10.40 -1.81
N GLY A 76 -3.62 -10.81 -3.07
CA GLY A 76 -2.96 -10.11 -4.16
C GLY A 76 -3.81 -10.06 -5.43
N SER A 77 -3.13 -9.96 -6.57
CA SER A 77 -3.78 -10.13 -7.87
C SER A 77 -4.36 -11.55 -8.02
N SER A 78 -5.21 -11.73 -9.04
CA SER A 78 -6.05 -12.92 -9.26
C SER A 78 -5.40 -14.24 -8.84
N GLY A 79 -5.98 -14.90 -7.83
CA GLY A 79 -5.56 -16.21 -7.34
C GLY A 79 -4.52 -16.22 -6.22
N VAL A 80 -4.01 -15.05 -5.80
CA VAL A 80 -3.09 -14.95 -4.67
C VAL A 80 -3.90 -14.74 -3.38
N SER A 81 -4.06 -15.82 -2.61
CA SER A 81 -4.60 -15.76 -1.25
C SER A 81 -3.84 -16.71 -0.33
N SER A 82 -3.42 -16.22 0.84
CA SER A 82 -2.78 -17.04 1.87
C SER A 82 -3.23 -16.59 3.25
N SER A 83 -3.33 -17.52 4.19
CA SER A 83 -3.59 -17.20 5.59
C SER A 83 -2.77 -18.11 6.47
N TRP A 84 -2.18 -17.56 7.52
CA TRP A 84 -1.39 -18.33 8.49
C TRP A 84 -1.48 -17.64 9.86
N GLN A 85 -1.13 -18.33 10.92
CA GLN A 85 -1.18 -17.78 12.27
C GLN A 85 0.23 -17.56 12.83
N ASN A 86 0.40 -16.45 13.54
CA ASN A 86 1.59 -16.25 14.35
C ASN A 86 1.69 -17.33 15.44
N ARG A 87 2.91 -17.67 15.84
CA ARG A 87 3.17 -18.64 16.90
C ARG A 87 4.23 -18.07 17.84
N PRO A 88 3.90 -17.69 19.08
CA PRO A 88 2.57 -17.75 19.71
C PRO A 88 1.52 -16.87 19.00
N ALA A 89 0.25 -17.26 19.15
CA ALA A 89 -0.89 -16.55 18.59
C ALA A 89 -1.27 -15.35 19.47
N HIS A 90 -0.67 -14.20 19.18
CA HIS A 90 -0.95 -12.93 19.86
C HIS A 90 -1.52 -11.91 18.88
N SER A 91 -2.37 -11.02 19.39
CA SER A 91 -2.92 -9.89 18.64
C SER A 91 -1.83 -9.10 17.91
N ILE A 92 -2.02 -8.89 16.60
CA ILE A 92 -1.10 -8.12 15.77
C ILE A 92 -1.36 -6.64 15.96
N LYS A 93 -0.35 -5.89 16.44
CA LYS A 93 -0.43 -4.45 16.69
C LYS A 93 0.05 -3.63 15.51
N PHE A 94 1.14 -4.05 14.87
CA PHE A 94 1.70 -3.38 13.69
C PHE A 94 2.00 -4.40 12.60
N LEU A 95 1.78 -3.99 11.35
CA LEU A 95 2.05 -4.79 10.17
C LEU A 95 2.62 -3.87 9.08
N THR A 96 3.71 -4.28 8.44
CA THR A 96 4.29 -3.51 7.34
C THR A 96 5.04 -4.39 6.36
N PHE A 97 5.00 -4.04 5.08
CA PHE A 97 5.86 -4.62 4.06
C PHE A 97 7.18 -3.87 4.01
N LYS A 98 8.28 -4.60 3.89
CA LYS A 98 9.55 -3.99 3.51
C LYS A 98 9.54 -3.76 2.00
N SER A 99 9.43 -2.50 1.60
CA SER A 99 9.42 -2.09 0.18
C SER A 99 10.53 -2.75 -0.64
N GLY A 100 10.16 -3.23 -1.83
CA GLY A 100 11.06 -3.89 -2.78
C GLY A 100 11.60 -5.25 -2.33
N SER A 101 11.01 -5.88 -1.32
CA SER A 101 11.43 -7.21 -0.84
C SER A 101 10.23 -8.07 -0.44
N PRO A 102 10.38 -9.41 -0.43
CA PRO A 102 9.30 -10.32 -0.03
C PRO A 102 9.11 -10.38 1.49
N LEU A 103 9.60 -9.40 2.25
CA LEU A 103 9.56 -9.44 3.71
C LEU A 103 8.36 -8.67 4.23
N ILE A 104 7.64 -9.28 5.15
CA ILE A 104 6.60 -8.64 5.95
C ILE A 104 6.99 -8.71 7.43
N CYS A 105 6.86 -7.58 8.10
CA CYS A 105 7.18 -7.42 9.52
C CYS A 105 5.88 -7.25 10.30
N ALA A 106 5.74 -8.03 11.37
CA ALA A 106 4.62 -7.93 12.30
C ALA A 106 5.13 -7.72 13.72
N ILE A 107 4.46 -6.86 14.48
CA ILE A 107 4.73 -6.67 15.91
C ILE A 107 3.45 -6.99 16.66
N ASP A 108 3.54 -7.87 17.64
CA ASP A 108 2.40 -8.27 18.47
C ASP A 108 2.24 -7.42 19.74
N VAL A 109 1.17 -7.66 20.49
CA VAL A 109 0.90 -7.00 21.79
C VAL A 109 1.91 -7.34 22.90
N LYS A 110 2.77 -8.34 22.70
CA LYS A 110 3.87 -8.68 23.60
C LYS A 110 5.20 -8.07 23.15
N ASN A 111 5.17 -7.17 22.15
CA ASN A 111 6.32 -6.51 21.54
C ASN A 111 7.33 -7.48 20.91
N TYR A 112 6.87 -8.65 20.43
CA TYR A 112 7.68 -9.50 19.58
C TYR A 112 7.59 -9.01 18.13
N LEU A 113 8.74 -8.65 17.56
CA LEU A 113 8.90 -8.47 16.13
C LEU A 113 9.05 -9.84 15.48
N THR A 114 8.17 -10.18 14.55
CA THR A 114 8.29 -11.37 13.71
C THR A 114 8.40 -10.96 12.26
N VAL A 115 9.37 -11.54 11.55
CA VAL A 115 9.57 -11.29 10.12
C VAL A 115 9.32 -12.58 9.34
N TYR A 116 8.42 -12.47 8.36
CA TYR A 116 8.12 -13.53 7.42
C TYR A 116 8.70 -13.19 6.04
N ASN A 117 9.24 -14.21 5.38
CA ASN A 117 9.64 -14.16 3.99
C ASN A 117 8.58 -14.84 3.12
N LEU A 118 7.87 -14.03 2.33
CA LEU A 118 6.77 -14.45 1.47
C LEU A 118 7.23 -15.22 0.22
N SER A 119 8.52 -15.18 -0.14
CA SER A 119 9.05 -15.92 -1.29
C SER A 119 9.46 -17.35 -0.96
N LYS A 120 9.48 -17.71 0.33
CA LYS A 120 9.85 -19.03 0.82
C LYS A 120 8.70 -19.65 1.59
N ILE A 121 8.44 -20.92 1.36
CA ILE A 121 7.39 -21.67 2.05
C ILE A 121 8.05 -22.75 2.91
N GLN A 122 7.64 -22.84 4.17
CA GLN A 122 8.00 -23.89 5.12
C GLN A 122 6.71 -24.46 5.72
N ASP A 123 6.53 -25.78 5.65
CA ASP A 123 5.37 -26.50 6.19
C ASP A 123 4.01 -25.95 5.72
N GLY A 124 3.97 -25.42 4.49
CA GLY A 124 2.77 -24.84 3.88
C GLY A 124 2.53 -23.35 4.16
N TRP A 125 3.40 -22.70 4.94
CA TRP A 125 3.26 -21.29 5.35
C TRP A 125 4.49 -20.46 4.93
N PRO A 126 4.38 -19.12 4.86
CA PRO A 126 5.56 -18.27 4.65
C PRO A 126 6.64 -18.54 5.70
N LEU A 127 7.90 -18.60 5.26
CA LEU A 127 9.04 -18.86 6.13
C LEU A 127 9.14 -17.75 7.18
N ARG A 128 9.13 -18.13 8.47
CA ARG A 128 9.49 -17.22 9.54
C ARG A 128 11.01 -17.12 9.62
N GLU A 129 11.57 -15.98 9.21
CA GLU A 129 13.03 -15.82 9.24
C GLU A 129 13.54 -15.57 10.66
N PHE A 130 12.84 -14.73 11.43
CA PHE A 130 13.19 -14.53 12.83
C PHE A 130 12.01 -13.97 13.65
N THR A 131 12.12 -14.17 14.96
CA THR A 131 11.28 -13.53 15.98
C THR A 131 12.19 -12.99 17.07
N HIS A 132 11.98 -11.73 17.49
CA HIS A 132 12.80 -11.08 18.51
C HIS A 132 11.92 -10.22 19.44
N SER A 133 12.23 -10.23 20.74
CA SER A 133 11.61 -9.34 21.72
C SER A 133 12.19 -7.93 21.57
N LEU A 134 11.35 -6.90 21.58
CA LEU A 134 11.79 -5.50 21.55
C LEU A 134 11.92 -4.88 22.97
N LEU A 135 11.89 -5.73 24.00
CA LEU A 135 12.06 -5.39 25.42
C LEU A 135 13.36 -5.97 25.97
#